data_AF-A0A6G3Z561-F1
#
_entry.id   AF-A0A6G3Z561-F1
#
_cell.length_a   1.000
_cell.length_b   1.000
_cell.length_c   1.000
_cell.angle_alpha   90.00
_cell.angle_beta   90.00
_cell.angle_gamma   90.00
#
_symmetry.space_group_name_H-M   'P 1'
#
loop_
_entity.id
_entity.type
_entity.pdbx_description
1 polymer ?
#
loop_
_entity_poly.entity_id
_entity_poly.type
_entity_poly.pdbx_seq_one_letter_code
_entity_poly.pdbx_strand_id
1 'polypeptide(L)'
;MQSAETETTENTLLVGKIIQDTLEVTVVPDLLDFSQVRLVKLSLRYADTANGVNERKDFIFRNGAANMTTWTIELEDKNQLEYTWQAMYFMVDGSRKETDAIATTDPTIILEVPAA
;
A
#
# COMPACT_ATOMS: atom_id res chain seq x y z
N MET A 1 50.83 -33.35 9.39
CA MET A 1 49.38 -33.14 9.54
C MET A 1 49.16 -31.68 9.88
N GLN A 2 48.08 -31.09 9.34
CA GLN A 2 47.62 -29.69 9.42
C GLN A 2 48.38 -28.69 8.54
N SER A 3 47.75 -27.90 7.67
CA SER A 3 46.34 -27.79 7.26
C SER A 3 46.34 -27.19 5.85
N ALA A 4 45.55 -27.77 4.95
CA ALA A 4 45.38 -27.24 3.60
C ALA A 4 44.58 -25.93 3.65
N GLU A 5 45.01 -24.98 2.83
CA GLU A 5 44.31 -23.75 2.49
C GLU A 5 42.99 -24.01 1.75
N THR A 6 42.21 -22.93 1.72
CA THR A 6 41.03 -22.64 0.90
C THR A 6 39.71 -23.19 1.42
N GLU A 7 38.87 -22.28 1.89
CA GLU A 7 37.60 -21.98 1.24
C GLU A 7 37.22 -20.54 1.63
N THR A 8 37.68 -19.59 0.83
CA THR A 8 37.01 -18.30 0.73
C THR A 8 35.63 -18.60 0.15
N THR A 9 34.59 -18.57 0.98
CA THR A 9 33.23 -18.55 0.45
C THR A 9 32.99 -17.17 -0.15
N GLU A 10 33.47 -17.00 -1.38
CA GLU A 10 33.05 -15.92 -2.27
C GLU A 10 31.57 -16.16 -2.57
N ASN A 11 30.70 -15.56 -1.75
CA ASN A 11 29.29 -15.39 -2.08
C ASN A 11 29.19 -14.44 -3.27
N THR A 12 29.49 -14.98 -4.44
CA THR A 12 29.29 -14.33 -5.73
C THR A 12 27.80 -14.31 -6.00
N LEU A 13 27.11 -13.31 -5.45
CA LEU A 13 25.74 -12.97 -5.81
C LEU A 13 25.78 -12.31 -7.21
N LEU A 14 25.89 -13.13 -8.24
CA LEU A 14 25.71 -12.69 -9.61
C LEU A 14 24.29 -13.04 -10.08
N VAL A 15 23.59 -11.98 -10.44
CA VAL A 15 22.47 -11.91 -11.41
C VAL A 15 21.07 -12.23 -10.89
N GLY A 16 20.42 -11.15 -10.46
CA GLY A 16 19.06 -10.83 -10.85
C GLY A 16 18.93 -9.31 -10.80
N LYS A 17 18.94 -8.65 -11.95
CA LYS A 17 18.55 -7.23 -12.03
C LYS A 17 17.20 -7.14 -11.31
N ILE A 18 17.11 -6.43 -10.18
CA ILE A 18 15.81 -6.15 -9.57
C ILE A 18 15.12 -5.17 -10.51
N ILE A 19 14.46 -5.69 -11.54
CA ILE A 19 13.45 -4.96 -12.31
C ILE A 19 12.16 -5.26 -11.56
N GLN A 20 11.96 -4.60 -10.41
CA GLN A 20 10.63 -4.65 -9.80
C GLN A 20 9.81 -3.55 -10.47
N ASP A 21 9.14 -3.98 -11.55
CA ASP A 21 8.14 -3.19 -12.27
C ASP A 21 6.84 -3.26 -11.48
N THR A 22 6.91 -2.89 -10.20
CA THR A 22 5.79 -3.05 -9.27
C THR A 22 5.63 -1.81 -8.41
N LEU A 23 4.42 -1.29 -8.35
CA LEU A 23 4.02 -0.29 -7.37
C LEU A 23 3.49 -1.01 -6.14
N GLU A 24 4.13 -0.81 -5.00
CA GLU A 24 3.70 -1.33 -3.72
C GLU A 24 3.21 -0.18 -2.83
N VAL A 25 1.95 -0.26 -2.41
CA VAL A 25 1.32 0.72 -1.52
C VAL A 25 0.95 0.04 -0.20
N THR A 26 1.54 0.52 0.89
CA THR A 26 1.27 0.05 2.25
C THR A 26 0.23 0.95 2.92
N VAL A 27 -0.82 0.34 3.46
CA VAL A 27 -1.89 1.03 4.20
C VAL A 27 -1.75 0.72 5.68
N VAL A 28 -1.60 1.76 6.49
CA VAL A 28 -1.41 1.71 7.94
C VAL A 28 -2.66 2.25 8.63
N PRO A 29 -3.50 1.39 9.25
CA PRO A 29 -4.72 1.80 9.94
C PRO A 29 -4.54 2.12 11.43
N ASP A 30 -3.32 2.08 11.97
CA ASP A 30 -3.03 2.14 13.41
C ASP A 30 -3.48 3.43 14.12
N LEU A 31 -3.66 4.53 13.38
CA LEU A 31 -4.14 5.80 13.93
C LEU A 31 -5.68 5.93 13.91
N LEU A 32 -6.40 4.89 13.50
CA LEU A 32 -7.86 4.87 13.55
C LEU A 32 -8.36 4.65 14.99
N ASP A 33 -9.18 5.58 15.47
CA ASP A 33 -9.94 5.40 16.70
C ASP A 33 -11.30 4.74 16.42
N PHE A 34 -11.37 3.43 16.65
CA PHE A 34 -12.61 2.66 16.49
C PHE A 34 -13.66 2.90 17.59
N SER A 35 -13.36 3.73 18.59
CA SER A 35 -14.40 4.26 19.50
C SER A 35 -15.23 5.36 18.84
N GLN A 36 -14.70 6.01 17.80
CA GLN A 36 -15.36 7.06 17.01
C GLN A 36 -15.79 6.57 15.63
N VAL A 37 -15.06 5.60 15.07
CA VAL A 37 -15.30 5.07 13.72
C VAL A 37 -15.77 3.61 13.80
N ARG A 38 -16.91 3.28 13.19
CA ARG A 38 -17.38 1.88 13.09
C ARG A 38 -16.66 1.11 12.00
N LEU A 39 -16.42 1.77 10.87
CA LEU A 39 -15.93 1.17 9.64
C LEU A 39 -15.20 2.24 8.82
N VAL A 40 -14.07 1.86 8.22
CA VAL A 40 -13.43 2.64 7.16
C VAL A 40 -13.41 1.79 5.89
N LYS A 41 -13.85 2.38 4.79
CA LYS A 41 -13.62 1.85 3.44
C LYS A 41 -12.57 2.71 2.76
N LEU A 42 -11.42 2.14 2.45
CA LEU A 42 -10.39 2.75 1.62
C LEU A 42 -10.52 2.20 0.20
N SER A 43 -10.67 3.07 -0.78
CA SER A 43 -10.62 2.72 -2.20
C SER A 43 -9.32 3.26 -2.79
N LEU A 44 -8.54 2.39 -3.43
CA LEU A 44 -7.36 2.74 -4.20
C LEU A 44 -7.60 2.43 -5.68
N ARG A 45 -7.04 3.27 -6.54
CA ARG A 45 -7.12 3.15 -7.98
C ARG A 45 -5.80 3.56 -8.63
N TYR A 46 -5.34 2.75 -9.56
CA TYR A 46 -4.19 3.02 -10.38
C TYR A 46 -4.64 2.93 -11.84
N ALA A 47 -4.26 3.89 -12.65
CA ALA A 47 -4.61 3.91 -14.06
C ALA A 47 -3.40 4.35 -14.89
N ASP A 48 -3.04 3.49 -15.84
CA ASP A 48 -2.10 3.78 -16.90
C ASP A 48 -2.84 3.56 -18.22
N THR A 49 -3.50 4.61 -18.67
CA THR A 49 -4.32 4.57 -19.89
C THR A 49 -3.50 4.37 -21.15
N ALA A 50 -2.21 4.72 -21.14
CA ALA A 50 -1.33 4.57 -22.29
C ALA A 50 -1.00 3.08 -22.53
N ASN A 51 -0.88 2.31 -21.46
CA ASN A 51 -0.62 0.86 -21.52
C ASN A 51 -1.86 0.00 -21.23
N GLY A 52 -3.02 0.61 -21.03
CA GLY A 52 -4.30 -0.09 -20.83
C GLY A 52 -4.49 -0.72 -19.45
N VAL A 53 -3.70 -0.31 -18.45
CA VAL A 53 -3.81 -0.80 -17.07
C VAL A 53 -4.81 0.05 -16.28
N ASN A 54 -5.71 -0.61 -15.55
CA ASN A 54 -6.64 0.05 -14.63
C ASN A 54 -6.97 -0.90 -13.48
N GLU A 55 -6.27 -0.69 -12.36
CA GLU A 55 -6.38 -1.51 -11.17
C GLU A 55 -7.19 -0.77 -10.10
N ARG A 56 -8.06 -1.49 -9.42
CA ARG A 56 -8.83 -0.95 -8.29
C ARG A 56 -8.85 -1.94 -7.13
N LYS A 57 -8.61 -1.44 -5.92
CA LYS A 57 -8.66 -2.22 -4.69
C LYS A 57 -9.45 -1.49 -3.62
N ASP A 58 -10.36 -2.21 -2.97
CA ASP A 58 -11.05 -1.71 -1.78
C ASP A 58 -10.54 -2.48 -0.54
N PHE A 59 -10.20 -1.76 0.52
CA PHE A 59 -9.92 -2.31 1.84
C PHE A 59 -10.97 -1.85 2.83
N ILE A 60 -11.35 -2.75 3.73
CA ILE A 60 -12.34 -2.48 4.78
C ILE A 60 -11.69 -2.71 6.13
N PHE A 61 -11.63 -1.66 6.95
CA PHE A 61 -11.08 -1.71 8.30
C PHE A 61 -12.20 -1.53 9.32
N ARG A 62 -12.18 -2.35 10.37
CA ARG A 62 -13.13 -2.31 11.50
C ARG A 62 -12.43 -2.76 12.77
N ASN A 63 -13.04 -2.50 13.91
CA ASN A 63 -12.51 -2.95 15.20
C ASN A 63 -12.23 -4.47 15.18
N GLY A 64 -11.03 -4.86 15.61
CA GLY A 64 -10.56 -6.25 15.62
C GLY A 64 -10.15 -6.81 14.24
N ALA A 65 -10.26 -6.02 13.17
CA ALA A 65 -9.84 -6.39 11.81
C ALA A 65 -9.29 -5.17 11.07
N ALA A 66 -8.28 -4.53 11.68
CA ALA A 66 -7.59 -3.37 11.15
C ALA A 66 -6.07 -3.62 11.14
N ASN A 67 -5.64 -4.57 10.32
CA ASN A 67 -4.23 -4.88 10.16
C ASN A 67 -3.65 -4.07 9.01
N MET A 68 -2.36 -3.75 9.10
CA MET A 68 -1.59 -3.23 7.97
C MET A 68 -1.76 -4.14 6.76
N THR A 69 -1.96 -3.54 5.58
CA THR A 69 -2.20 -4.26 4.34
C THR A 69 -1.47 -3.61 3.19
N THR A 70 -1.08 -4.42 2.21
CA THR A 70 -0.30 -3.98 1.07
C THR A 70 -1.09 -4.23 -0.21
N TRP A 71 -1.04 -3.27 -1.11
CA TRP A 71 -1.53 -3.38 -2.48
C TRP A 71 -0.36 -3.32 -3.44
N THR A 72 -0.17 -4.38 -4.21
CA THR A 72 0.90 -4.48 -5.21
C THR A 72 0.28 -4.50 -6.60
N ILE A 73 0.82 -3.70 -7.51
CA ILE A 73 0.41 -3.61 -8.91
C ILE A 73 1.64 -3.85 -9.78
N GLU A 74 1.49 -4.62 -10.86
CA GLU A 74 2.50 -4.74 -11.91
C GLU A 74 2.40 -3.53 -12.86
N LEU A 75 3.53 -2.87 -13.10
CA LEU A 75 3.64 -1.64 -13.88
C LEU A 75 4.09 -1.94 -15.31
N GLU A 76 3.34 -1.43 -16.28
CA GLU A 76 3.77 -1.42 -17.68
C GLU A 76 4.70 -0.22 -17.96
N ASP A 77 4.44 0.94 -17.36
CA ASP A 77 5.37 2.08 -17.30
C ASP A 77 5.94 2.27 -15.89
N LYS A 78 7.25 2.07 -15.73
CA LYS A 78 7.99 2.27 -14.48
C LYS A 78 7.94 3.70 -13.94
N ASN A 79 7.66 4.68 -14.80
CA ASN A 79 7.59 6.09 -14.40
C ASN A 79 6.19 6.49 -13.94
N GLN A 80 5.17 5.67 -14.24
CA GLN A 80 3.80 5.90 -13.81
C GLN A 80 3.59 5.26 -12.43
N LEU A 81 3.90 6.03 -11.39
CA LEU A 81 3.75 5.61 -9.98
C LEU A 81 2.57 6.30 -9.28
N GLU A 82 1.91 7.22 -9.97
CA GLU A 82 0.78 7.94 -9.40
C GLU A 82 -0.44 7.02 -9.30
N TYR A 83 -1.03 6.98 -8.12
CA TYR A 83 -2.30 6.34 -7.86
C TYR A 83 -3.20 7.29 -7.09
N THR A 84 -4.50 7.02 -7.12
CA THR A 84 -5.51 7.77 -6.37
C THR A 84 -6.06 6.93 -5.24
N TRP A 85 -6.25 7.53 -4.07
CA TRP A 85 -6.97 6.89 -2.98
C TRP A 85 -8.05 7.81 -2.40
N GLN A 86 -9.04 7.18 -1.77
CA GLN A 86 -10.13 7.86 -1.09
C GLN A 86 -10.61 7.02 0.08
N ALA A 87 -10.82 7.65 1.23
CA ALA A 87 -11.34 6.98 2.42
C ALA A 87 -12.75 7.47 2.77
N MET A 88 -13.65 6.52 3.02
CA MET A 88 -14.99 6.75 3.54
C MET A 88 -15.10 6.17 4.94
N TYR A 89 -15.43 7.02 5.89
CA TYR A 89 -15.57 6.73 7.31
C TYR A 89 -17.04 6.67 7.68
N PHE A 90 -17.45 5.57 8.31
CA PHE A 90 -18.76 5.41 8.90
C PHE A 90 -18.62 5.54 10.41
N MET A 91 -19.12 6.65 10.95
CA MET A 91 -18.90 7.05 12.34
C MET A 91 -19.85 6.30 13.29
N VAL A 92 -19.52 6.27 14.59
CA VAL A 92 -20.36 5.62 15.61
C VAL A 92 -21.71 6.29 15.81
N ASP A 93 -21.78 7.60 15.59
CA ASP A 93 -22.98 8.44 15.67
C ASP A 93 -23.93 8.26 14.46
N GLY A 94 -23.53 7.47 13.46
CA GLY A 94 -24.29 7.23 12.23
C GLY A 94 -23.99 8.21 11.09
N SER A 95 -23.19 9.25 11.33
CA SER A 95 -22.70 10.14 10.28
C SER A 95 -21.67 9.44 9.37
N ARG A 96 -21.43 10.05 8.21
CA ARG A 96 -20.43 9.59 7.25
C ARG A 96 -19.51 10.76 6.92
N LYS A 97 -18.22 10.46 6.85
CA LYS A 97 -17.18 11.41 6.43
C LYS A 97 -16.41 10.78 5.29
N GLU A 98 -16.01 11.59 4.32
CA GLU A 98 -15.32 11.14 3.13
C GLU A 98 -14.17 12.10 2.88
N THR A 99 -13.01 11.56 2.52
CA THR A 99 -11.89 12.39 2.05
C THR A 99 -12.13 12.77 0.60
N ASP A 100 -11.49 13.84 0.16
CA ASP A 100 -11.30 14.04 -1.27
C ASP A 100 -10.52 12.85 -1.86
N ALA A 101 -10.67 12.65 -3.16
CA ALA A 101 -9.82 11.74 -3.90
C ALA A 101 -8.42 12.35 -4.05
N ILE A 102 -7.42 11.72 -3.44
CA ILE A 102 -6.06 12.22 -3.39
C ILE A 102 -5.21 11.42 -4.37
N ALA A 103 -4.65 12.09 -5.37
CA ALA A 103 -3.62 11.55 -6.24
C ALA A 103 -2.25 11.74 -5.58
N THR A 104 -1.45 10.68 -5.52
CA THR A 104 -0.14 10.69 -4.89
C THR A 104 0.78 9.62 -5.47
N THR A 105 2.08 9.77 -5.25
CA THR A 105 3.12 8.76 -5.50
C THR A 105 3.71 8.21 -4.20
N ASP A 106 3.18 8.61 -3.04
CA ASP A 106 3.66 8.12 -1.75
C ASP A 106 3.34 6.63 -1.60
N PRO A 107 4.32 5.75 -1.33
CA PRO A 107 4.07 4.32 -1.17
C PRO A 107 3.34 3.97 0.14
N THR A 108 3.06 4.94 1.02
CA THR A 108 2.39 4.72 2.30
C THR A 108 1.15 5.58 2.46
N ILE A 109 0.05 4.97 2.89
CA ILE A 109 -1.17 5.66 3.31
C ILE A 109 -1.36 5.42 4.80
N ILE A 110 -1.36 6.48 5.58
CA ILE A 110 -1.72 6.44 7.00
C ILE A 110 -3.18 6.87 7.13
N LEU A 111 -4.02 6.00 7.67
CA LEU A 111 -5.42 6.32 7.91
C LEU A 111 -5.60 6.93 9.29
N GLU A 112 -6.05 8.18 9.30
CA GLU A 112 -6.38 8.93 10.51
C GLU A 112 -7.89 9.14 10.63
N VAL A 113 -8.36 9.48 11.82
CA VAL A 113 -9.76 9.85 12.03
C VAL A 113 -9.99 11.26 11.48
N PRO A 114 -11.00 11.47 10.62
CA PRO A 114 -11.30 12.80 10.08
C PRO A 114 -11.73 13.74 11.20
N ALA A 115 -11.23 14.99 11.16
CA ALA A 115 -11.56 16.02 12.14
C ALA A 115 -13.08 16.19 12.31
N ALA A 116 -13.51 16.47 13.54
CA ALA A 116 -14.90 16.60 13.98
C ALA A 116 -15.70 17.62 13.15
#